data_AF-A0A5R8WKC2-F1
#
_entry.id   AF-A0A5R8WKC2-F1
#
_cell.length_a   1.000
_cell.length_b   1.000
_cell.length_c   1.000
_cell.angle_alpha   90.00
_cell.angle_beta   90.00
_cell.angle_gamma   90.00
#
_symmetry.space_group_name_H-M   'P 1'
#
loop_
_entity.id
_entity.type
_entity.pdbx_description
1 polymer ?
#
loop_
_entity_poly.entity_id
_entity_poly.type
_entity_poly.pdbx_seq_one_letter_code
_entity_poly.pdbx_strand_id
1 'polypeptide(L)'
;MKPFAPVLVLLAALLAAPAAHAQSSKAPADNRVDLQNGDQFVMQNGAVVRRRNGQTSGLSQNVRLPNGTKVNVKSGIVELPTGKMITLKEGDYVAADGGVMFATPQSAAASRGETAPPDAKFGEVVDRRSAPTSAADVDARLGDLNRRVELMAQKIQLLNQKISLLSQGNPKAPDTSQLDGQIKTLDEQLRAVK
;
A
#
# COMPACT_ATOMS: atom_id res chain seq x y z
N MET A 1 15.92 -99.36 -17.32
CA MET A 1 15.82 -99.89 -15.95
C MET A 1 15.37 -98.75 -15.04
N LYS A 2 14.19 -98.88 -14.40
CA LYS A 2 13.84 -98.20 -13.12
C LYS A 2 14.60 -98.93 -11.98
N PRO A 3 14.54 -98.54 -10.69
CA PRO A 3 14.06 -97.32 -10.00
C PRO A 3 15.17 -96.73 -9.07
N PHE A 4 15.05 -95.58 -8.38
CA PHE A 4 14.42 -95.44 -7.06
C PHE A 4 14.46 -93.95 -6.63
N ALA A 5 13.30 -93.45 -6.18
CA ALA A 5 13.14 -92.27 -5.33
C ALA A 5 13.39 -92.67 -3.85
N PRO A 6 13.15 -91.82 -2.82
CA PRO A 6 12.85 -90.38 -2.75
C PRO A 6 13.74 -89.69 -1.69
N VAL A 7 13.52 -88.41 -1.36
CA VAL A 7 13.37 -87.90 0.03
C VAL A 7 13.22 -86.37 0.02
N LEU A 8 12.15 -85.94 0.69
CA LEU A 8 11.82 -84.68 1.37
C LEU A 8 12.09 -83.31 0.68
N VAL A 9 11.27 -82.25 0.78
CA VAL A 9 9.90 -81.91 1.26
C VAL A 9 9.94 -80.40 1.53
N LEU A 10 8.76 -79.75 1.46
CA LEU A 10 8.47 -78.37 1.89
C LEU A 10 9.10 -77.29 0.97
N LEU A 11 8.45 -76.18 0.61
CA LEU A 11 7.48 -75.38 1.34
C LEU A 11 6.81 -74.34 0.40
N ALA A 12 5.61 -73.89 0.76
CA ALA A 12 4.79 -72.88 0.11
C ALA A 12 5.40 -71.45 0.05
N ALA A 13 4.96 -70.64 -0.92
CA ALA A 13 4.69 -69.19 -0.78
C ALA A 13 4.15 -68.66 -2.13
N LEU A 14 2.85 -68.36 -2.23
CA LEU A 14 2.22 -67.05 -2.02
C LEU A 14 2.40 -66.05 -3.18
N LEU A 15 1.25 -65.70 -3.77
CA LEU A 15 1.05 -64.61 -4.71
C LEU A 15 1.50 -63.28 -4.09
N ALA A 16 2.29 -62.50 -4.83
CA ALA A 16 2.54 -61.08 -4.54
C ALA A 16 2.17 -60.24 -5.76
N ALA A 17 1.04 -59.52 -5.64
CA ALA A 17 0.68 -58.42 -6.52
C ALA A 17 1.48 -57.16 -6.13
N PRO A 18 1.86 -56.29 -7.09
CA PRO A 18 2.61 -55.07 -6.78
C PRO A 18 1.70 -54.03 -6.12
N ALA A 19 2.02 -53.63 -4.89
CA ALA A 19 1.40 -52.51 -4.22
C ALA A 19 1.88 -51.19 -4.85
N ALA A 20 0.96 -50.49 -5.51
CA ALA A 20 1.14 -49.11 -5.94
C ALA A 20 1.45 -48.24 -4.72
N HIS A 21 2.65 -47.66 -4.70
CA HIS A 21 3.03 -46.68 -3.68
C HIS A 21 2.37 -45.34 -4.02
N ALA A 22 1.28 -45.02 -3.31
CA ALA A 22 0.76 -43.66 -3.28
C ALA A 22 1.79 -42.75 -2.60
N GLN A 23 2.52 -41.97 -3.39
CA GLN A 23 3.39 -40.93 -2.86
C GLN A 23 2.51 -39.87 -2.19
N SER A 24 2.50 -39.90 -0.86
CA SER A 24 1.92 -38.83 -0.04
C SER A 24 2.65 -37.53 -0.38
N SER A 25 2.03 -36.68 -1.19
CA SER A 25 2.51 -35.32 -1.44
C SER A 25 2.51 -34.57 -0.12
N LYS A 26 3.69 -34.35 0.44
CA LYS A 26 3.90 -33.46 1.59
C LYS A 26 3.35 -32.09 1.20
N ALA A 27 2.29 -31.65 1.88
CA ALA A 27 1.76 -30.30 1.69
C ALA A 27 2.91 -29.29 1.85
N PRO A 28 2.98 -28.24 1.00
CA PRO A 28 4.05 -27.26 1.10
C PRO A 28 4.04 -26.65 2.50
N ALA A 29 5.20 -26.67 3.16
CA ALA A 29 5.38 -26.05 4.45
C ALA A 29 4.93 -24.58 4.37
N ASP A 30 4.04 -24.20 5.28
CA ASP A 30 3.53 -22.84 5.40
C ASP A 30 4.66 -21.96 5.95
N ASN A 31 5.47 -21.39 5.06
CA ASN A 31 6.64 -20.55 5.41
C ASN A 31 6.22 -19.15 5.88
N ARG A 32 5.24 -19.08 6.78
CA ARG A 32 4.87 -17.85 7.47
C ARG A 32 5.95 -17.55 8.49
N VAL A 33 6.75 -16.54 8.20
CA VAL A 33 7.57 -15.88 9.24
C VAL A 33 6.61 -15.38 10.31
N ASP A 34 6.96 -15.51 11.59
CA ASP A 34 6.21 -14.87 12.68
C ASP A 34 6.28 -13.34 12.50
N LEU A 35 5.27 -12.81 11.82
CA LEU A 35 5.12 -11.38 11.53
C LEU A 35 4.58 -10.66 12.77
N GLN A 36 5.22 -9.56 13.11
CA GLN A 36 4.75 -8.61 14.12
C GLN A 36 4.47 -7.25 13.48
N ASN A 37 3.60 -6.47 14.10
CA ASN A 37 3.39 -5.08 13.72
C ASN A 37 4.71 -4.30 13.86
N GLY A 38 5.09 -3.59 12.78
CA GLY A 38 6.37 -2.88 12.70
C GLY A 38 7.52 -3.68 12.07
N ASP A 39 7.31 -4.96 11.72
CA ASP A 39 8.27 -5.70 10.90
C ASP A 39 8.41 -5.07 9.52
N GLN A 40 9.66 -4.96 9.07
CA GLN A 40 10.02 -4.49 7.74
C GLN A 40 10.98 -5.49 7.11
N PHE A 41 10.81 -5.75 5.82
CA PHE A 41 11.67 -6.60 5.01
C PHE A 41 12.47 -5.69 4.09
N VAL A 42 13.68 -5.34 4.52
CA VAL A 42 14.48 -4.28 3.92
C VAL A 42 15.57 -4.87 3.06
N MET A 43 15.76 -4.35 1.85
CA MET A 43 16.90 -4.69 1.02
C MET A 43 18.16 -4.05 1.60
N GLN A 44 19.08 -4.89 2.04
CA GLN A 44 20.34 -4.46 2.62
C GLN A 44 21.52 -5.33 2.15
N ASN A 45 22.58 -4.69 1.67
CA ASN A 45 23.76 -5.35 1.11
C ASN A 45 23.41 -6.38 0.03
N GLY A 46 22.39 -6.09 -0.80
CA GLY A 46 21.95 -6.98 -1.87
C GLY A 46 21.12 -8.20 -1.44
N ALA A 47 20.73 -8.30 -0.16
CA ALA A 47 19.79 -9.31 0.31
C ALA A 47 18.70 -8.69 1.19
N VAL A 48 17.53 -9.31 1.26
CA VAL A 48 16.45 -8.84 2.14
C VAL A 48 16.68 -9.34 3.57
N VAL A 49 16.69 -8.41 4.52
CA VAL A 49 16.75 -8.69 5.95
C VAL A 49 15.45 -8.28 6.62
N ARG A 50 15.10 -8.94 7.72
CA ARG A 50 13.99 -8.47 8.57
C ARG A 50 14.52 -7.44 9.55
N ARG A 51 13.95 -6.24 9.53
CA ARG A 51 14.19 -5.17 10.48
C ARG A 51 13.01 -5.06 11.45
N ARG A 52 13.30 -5.06 12.74
CA ARG A 52 12.33 -4.89 13.84
C ARG A 52 12.95 -3.97 14.87
N ASN A 53 12.26 -2.88 15.22
CA ASN A 53 12.74 -1.91 16.21
C ASN A 53 14.18 -1.44 15.96
N GLY A 54 14.53 -1.23 14.68
CA GLY A 54 15.88 -0.83 14.25
C GLY A 54 16.92 -1.97 14.20
N GLN A 55 16.63 -3.14 14.78
CA GLN A 55 17.52 -4.31 14.71
C GLN A 55 17.26 -5.12 13.44
N THR A 56 18.31 -5.50 12.74
CA THR A 56 18.22 -6.34 11.53
C THR A 56 18.58 -7.79 11.84
N SER A 57 17.83 -8.70 11.23
CA SER A 57 18.00 -10.14 11.33
C SER A 57 17.97 -10.74 9.92
N GLY A 58 18.94 -11.61 9.64
CA GLY A 58 19.00 -12.30 8.35
C GLY A 58 17.79 -13.22 8.15
N LEU A 59 17.41 -13.41 6.89
CA LEU A 59 16.36 -14.35 6.49
C LEU A 59 16.99 -15.48 5.68
N SER A 60 16.66 -16.73 6.02
CA SER A 60 17.16 -17.91 5.31
C SER A 60 16.24 -18.36 4.18
N GLN A 61 15.00 -17.88 4.17
CA GLN A 61 13.94 -18.32 3.26
C GLN A 61 13.08 -17.14 2.79
N ASN A 62 12.50 -17.30 1.61
CA ASN A 62 11.57 -16.33 1.05
C ASN A 62 10.37 -16.15 1.98
N VAL A 63 9.87 -14.91 2.03
CA VAL A 63 8.78 -14.54 2.93
C VAL A 63 7.50 -14.45 2.15
N ARG A 64 6.41 -14.97 2.70
CA ARG A 64 5.06 -14.72 2.22
C ARG A 64 4.27 -13.96 3.28
N LEU A 65 3.79 -12.78 2.92
CA LEU A 65 3.02 -11.92 3.82
C LEU A 65 1.53 -12.27 3.79
N PRO A 66 0.76 -11.90 4.83
CA PRO A 66 -0.67 -12.20 4.94
C PRO A 66 -1.50 -11.68 3.76
N ASN A 67 -1.13 -10.54 3.19
CA ASN A 67 -1.81 -9.96 2.04
C ASN A 67 -1.55 -10.72 0.71
N GLY A 68 -0.67 -11.73 0.73
CA GLY A 68 -0.27 -12.51 -0.44
C GLY A 68 1.03 -12.04 -1.11
N THR A 69 1.61 -10.92 -0.69
CA THR A 69 2.92 -10.45 -1.18
C THR A 69 4.00 -11.50 -0.89
N LYS A 70 4.82 -11.83 -1.89
CA LYS A 70 5.97 -12.72 -1.73
C LYS A 70 7.26 -11.94 -1.90
N VAL A 71 8.21 -12.14 -0.99
CA VAL A 71 9.50 -11.45 -1.02
C VAL A 71 10.60 -12.49 -1.19
N ASN A 72 11.35 -12.37 -2.28
CA ASN A 72 12.52 -13.19 -2.52
C ASN A 72 13.73 -12.58 -1.80
N VAL A 73 14.30 -13.33 -0.85
CA VAL A 73 15.33 -12.80 0.04
C VAL A 73 16.66 -12.55 -0.67
N LYS A 74 17.00 -13.34 -1.69
CA LYS A 74 18.30 -13.23 -2.38
C LYS A 74 18.32 -12.16 -3.46
N SER A 75 17.18 -11.94 -4.11
CA SER A 75 17.09 -11.01 -5.25
C SER A 75 16.42 -9.69 -4.91
N GLY A 76 15.70 -9.62 -3.77
CA GLY A 76 14.83 -8.50 -3.45
C GLY A 76 13.66 -8.33 -4.41
N ILE A 77 13.33 -9.34 -5.22
CA ILE A 77 12.13 -9.34 -6.05
C ILE A 77 10.92 -9.56 -5.15
N VAL A 78 9.92 -8.69 -5.30
CA VAL A 78 8.66 -8.70 -4.58
C VAL A 78 7.53 -8.96 -5.58
N GLU A 79 6.81 -10.05 -5.39
CA GLU A 79 5.59 -10.38 -6.12
C GLU A 79 4.40 -9.86 -5.32
N LEU A 80 3.73 -8.83 -5.85
CA LEU A 80 2.52 -8.29 -5.24
C LEU A 80 1.33 -9.24 -5.44
N PRO A 81 0.25 -9.09 -4.66
CA PRO A 81 -0.96 -9.92 -4.82
C PRO A 81 -1.61 -9.79 -6.20
N THR A 82 -1.35 -8.68 -6.90
CA THR A 82 -1.78 -8.44 -8.28
C THR A 82 -0.96 -9.18 -9.33
N GLY A 83 0.10 -9.90 -8.93
CA GLY A 83 1.08 -10.53 -9.81
C GLY A 83 2.16 -9.57 -10.33
N LYS A 84 2.09 -8.27 -10.02
CA LYS A 84 3.12 -7.30 -10.41
C LYS A 84 4.42 -7.59 -9.64
N MET A 85 5.52 -7.67 -10.38
CA MET A 85 6.86 -7.81 -9.82
C MET A 85 7.54 -6.46 -9.64
N ILE A 86 8.12 -6.23 -8.47
CA ILE A 86 8.92 -5.05 -8.15
C ILE A 86 10.29 -5.53 -7.64
N THR A 87 11.37 -4.90 -8.08
CA THR A 87 12.71 -5.18 -7.54
C THR A 87 13.08 -4.10 -6.54
N LEU A 88 13.33 -4.48 -5.30
CA LEU A 88 13.82 -3.57 -4.27
C LEU A 88 15.25 -3.12 -4.59
N LYS A 89 15.56 -1.85 -4.33
CA LYS A 89 16.93 -1.36 -4.26
C LYS A 89 17.34 -1.21 -2.81
N GLU A 90 18.64 -1.03 -2.61
CA GLU A 90 19.22 -0.83 -1.28
C GLU A 90 18.45 0.23 -0.49
N GLY A 91 18.02 -0.14 0.72
CA GLY A 91 17.22 0.70 1.61
C GLY A 91 15.70 0.60 1.41
N ASP A 92 15.22 0.21 0.23
CA ASP A 92 13.79 -0.03 0.00
C ASP A 92 13.30 -1.20 0.87
N TYR A 93 12.04 -1.17 1.26
CA TYR A 93 11.49 -2.21 2.11
C TYR A 93 10.04 -2.53 1.84
N VAL A 94 9.65 -3.74 2.28
CA VAL A 94 8.26 -4.17 2.35
C VAL A 94 7.84 -4.17 3.80
N ALA A 95 6.75 -3.48 4.16
CA ALA A 95 6.20 -3.52 5.50
C ALA A 95 5.44 -4.83 5.76
N ALA A 96 5.12 -5.11 7.02
CA ALA A 96 4.39 -6.32 7.44
C ALA A 96 2.99 -6.47 6.79
N ASP A 97 2.39 -5.37 6.34
CA ASP A 97 1.13 -5.36 5.59
C ASP A 97 1.30 -5.68 4.09
N GLY A 98 2.56 -5.81 3.64
CA GLY A 98 2.95 -6.06 2.26
C GLY A 98 2.99 -4.82 1.36
N GLY A 99 2.87 -3.62 1.93
CA GLY A 99 3.14 -2.36 1.24
C GLY A 99 4.63 -2.18 0.95
N VAL A 100 4.96 -1.72 -0.26
CA VAL A 100 6.35 -1.43 -0.68
C VAL A 100 6.64 0.04 -0.48
N MET A 101 7.72 0.34 0.24
CA MET A 101 8.21 1.69 0.52
C MET A 101 9.54 1.88 -0.20
N PHE A 102 9.59 2.88 -1.06
CA PHE A 102 10.81 3.26 -1.78
C PHE A 102 11.58 4.28 -0.97
N ALA A 103 12.72 3.86 -0.42
CA ALA A 103 13.56 4.68 0.46
C ALA A 103 14.54 5.56 -0.32
N THR A 104 14.57 5.44 -1.65
CA THR A 104 15.39 6.27 -2.53
C THR A 104 14.55 6.94 -3.63
N PRO A 105 14.90 8.17 -4.05
CA PRO A 105 14.25 8.84 -5.19
C PRO A 105 14.34 8.03 -6.49
N GLN A 106 15.44 7.28 -6.67
CA GLN A 106 15.68 6.45 -7.84
C GLN A 106 14.65 5.33 -7.93
N SER A 107 14.42 4.60 -6.83
CA SER A 107 13.38 3.56 -6.77
C SER A 107 11.97 4.13 -6.92
N ALA A 108 11.70 5.29 -6.31
CA ALA A 108 10.41 5.95 -6.42
C ALA A 108 10.11 6.37 -7.87
N ALA A 109 11.08 6.97 -8.57
CA ALA A 109 10.96 7.31 -9.98
C ALA A 109 10.78 6.05 -10.86
N ALA A 110 11.60 5.01 -10.64
CA ALA A 110 11.50 3.76 -11.38
C ALA A 110 10.11 3.11 -11.25
N SER A 111 9.49 3.20 -10.07
CA SER A 111 8.13 2.68 -9.84
C SER A 111 7.05 3.35 -10.70
N ARG A 112 7.29 4.60 -11.13
CA ARG A 112 6.45 5.39 -12.04
C ARG A 112 6.87 5.27 -13.51
N GLY A 113 7.94 4.52 -13.83
CA GLY A 113 8.52 4.45 -15.17
C GLY A 113 9.39 5.66 -15.52
N GLU A 114 9.87 6.38 -14.51
CA GLU A 114 10.74 7.55 -14.64
C GLU A 114 12.16 7.25 -14.15
N THR A 115 13.10 8.15 -14.43
CA THR A 115 14.47 8.10 -13.89
C THR A 115 14.75 9.33 -13.05
N ALA A 116 15.29 9.14 -11.85
CA ALA A 116 15.81 10.25 -11.04
C ALA A 116 17.33 10.41 -11.27
N PRO A 117 17.89 11.62 -11.08
CA PRO A 117 19.33 11.83 -11.06
C PRO A 117 20.05 10.91 -10.05
N PRO A 118 21.32 10.51 -10.30
CA PRO A 118 22.05 9.61 -9.41
C PRO A 118 22.26 10.14 -7.99
N ASP A 119 22.32 11.46 -7.85
CA ASP A 119 22.52 12.20 -6.60
C ASP A 119 21.22 12.73 -5.99
N ALA A 120 20.06 12.37 -6.56
CA ALA A 120 18.77 12.77 -6.05
C ALA A 120 18.59 12.31 -4.61
N LYS A 121 18.14 13.24 -3.76
CA LYS A 121 17.74 12.99 -2.37
C LYS A 121 16.28 13.36 -2.20
N PHE A 122 15.57 12.68 -1.31
CA PHE A 122 14.29 13.20 -0.87
C PHE A 122 14.53 14.53 -0.19
N GLY A 123 13.79 15.56 -0.62
CA GLY A 123 13.78 16.83 0.09
C GLY A 123 13.22 16.64 1.50
N GLU A 124 13.59 17.54 2.40
CA GLU A 124 12.89 17.67 3.67
C GLU A 124 11.39 17.85 3.39
N VAL A 125 10.54 17.11 4.11
CA VAL A 125 9.10 17.28 4.01
C VAL A 125 8.76 18.64 4.61
N VAL A 126 8.80 19.67 3.77
CA VAL A 126 8.25 20.97 4.12
C VAL A 126 6.74 20.82 4.02
N ASP A 127 6.08 20.61 5.16
CA ASP A 127 4.64 20.83 5.23
C ASP A 127 4.41 22.29 4.83
N ARG A 128 3.78 22.51 3.65
CA ARG A 128 3.61 23.85 3.08
C ARG A 128 2.74 24.76 3.95
N ARG A 129 2.16 24.23 5.03
CA ARG A 129 1.60 25.00 6.13
C ARG A 129 2.56 24.87 7.31
N SER A 130 3.46 25.83 7.48
CA SER A 130 4.34 25.90 8.64
C SER A 130 3.53 25.63 9.92
N ALA A 131 4.04 24.83 10.85
CA ALA A 131 3.40 24.70 12.17
C ALA A 131 3.25 26.10 12.80
N PRO A 132 2.13 26.41 13.48
CA PRO A 132 2.02 27.69 14.17
C PRO A 132 3.13 27.77 15.22
N THR A 133 3.95 28.82 15.15
CA THR A 133 5.14 28.98 16.00
C THR A 133 4.85 29.75 17.28
N SER A 134 3.65 30.34 17.40
CA SER A 134 3.22 31.12 18.54
C SER A 134 1.71 31.01 18.76
N ALA A 135 1.24 31.36 19.97
CA ALA A 135 -0.19 31.49 20.25
C ALA A 135 -0.87 32.53 19.34
N ALA A 136 -0.16 33.60 18.98
CA ALA A 136 -0.64 34.62 18.04
C ALA A 136 -0.89 34.05 16.64
N ASP A 137 -0.05 33.10 16.18
CA ASP A 137 -0.27 32.41 14.90
C ASP A 137 -1.51 31.51 14.92
N VAL A 138 -1.81 30.91 16.07
CA VAL A 138 -3.02 30.09 16.27
C VAL A 138 -4.26 30.99 16.28
N ASP A 139 -4.22 32.12 16.99
CA ASP A 139 -5.32 33.07 17.05
C ASP A 139 -5.60 33.70 15.68
N ALA A 140 -4.55 34.06 14.93
CA ALA A 140 -4.68 34.55 13.56
C ALA A 140 -5.36 33.52 12.65
N ARG A 141 -4.95 32.24 12.70
CA ARG A 141 -5.58 31.15 11.95
C ARG A 141 -7.03 30.93 12.34
N LEU A 142 -7.34 31.02 13.64
CA LEU A 142 -8.71 30.87 14.11
C LEU A 142 -9.58 32.03 13.62
N GLY A 143 -9.03 33.25 13.59
CA GLY A 143 -9.65 34.43 12.97
C GLY A 143 -9.94 34.23 11.49
N ASP A 144 -8.95 33.74 10.72
CA ASP A 144 -9.11 33.45 9.29
C ASP A 144 -10.17 32.38 9.03
N LEU A 145 -10.17 31.30 9.82
CA LEU A 145 -11.19 30.26 9.76
C LEU A 145 -12.60 30.80 10.06
N ASN A 146 -12.74 31.59 11.12
CA ASN A 146 -14.02 32.22 11.46
C ASN A 146 -14.51 33.12 10.34
N ARG A 147 -13.61 33.94 9.76
CA ARG A 147 -13.94 34.80 8.62
C ARG A 147 -14.38 34.00 7.40
N ARG A 148 -13.73 32.87 7.13
CA ARG A 148 -14.12 31.96 6.04
C ARG A 148 -15.50 31.36 6.28
N VAL A 149 -15.82 30.96 7.52
CA VAL A 149 -17.14 30.43 7.88
C VAL A 149 -18.24 31.48 7.65
N GLU A 150 -18.01 32.74 8.06
CA GLU A 150 -18.94 33.84 7.81
C GLU A 150 -19.22 34.05 6.31
N LEU A 151 -18.17 34.10 5.50
CA LEU A 151 -18.28 34.29 4.05
C LEU A 151 -19.00 33.11 3.38
N MET A 152 -18.76 31.88 3.84
CA MET A 152 -19.49 30.70 3.36
C MET A 152 -20.97 30.75 3.75
N ALA A 153 -21.30 31.19 4.96
CA ALA A 153 -22.69 31.34 5.39
C ALA A 153 -23.44 32.37 4.54
N GLN A 154 -22.81 33.52 4.25
CA GLN A 154 -23.38 34.54 3.34
C GLN A 154 -23.57 33.99 1.92
N LYS A 155 -22.61 33.22 1.41
CA LYS A 155 -22.74 32.57 0.09
C LYS A 155 -23.92 31.61 0.04
N ILE A 156 -24.13 30.80 1.09
CA ILE A 156 -25.27 29.88 1.18
C ILE A 156 -26.59 30.66 1.15
N GLN A 157 -26.70 31.79 1.85
CA GLN A 157 -27.90 32.62 1.83
C GLN A 157 -28.21 33.16 0.43
N LEU A 158 -27.22 33.69 -0.29
CA LEU A 158 -27.40 34.19 -1.65
C LEU A 158 -27.77 33.07 -2.63
N LEU A 159 -27.18 31.88 -2.48
CA LEU A 159 -27.54 30.71 -3.28
C LEU A 159 -28.98 30.28 -3.03
N ASN A 160 -29.44 30.26 -1.78
CA ASN A 160 -30.83 29.97 -1.46
C ASN A 160 -31.81 31.00 -2.03
N GLN A 161 -31.44 32.29 -1.99
CA GLN A 161 -32.23 33.36 -2.61
C GLN A 161 -32.32 33.19 -4.14
N LYS A 162 -31.20 32.84 -4.78
CA LYS A 162 -31.15 32.54 -6.21
C LYS A 162 -32.03 31.33 -6.56
N ILE A 163 -31.96 30.26 -5.79
CA ILE A 163 -32.82 29.07 -5.97
C ILE A 163 -34.30 29.45 -5.84
N SER A 164 -34.66 30.26 -4.84
CA SER A 164 -36.05 30.73 -4.65
C SER A 164 -36.56 31.57 -5.82
N LEU A 165 -35.72 32.44 -6.38
CA LEU A 165 -36.09 33.22 -7.57
C LEU A 165 -36.27 32.32 -8.79
N LEU A 166 -35.34 31.38 -9.02
CA LEU A 166 -35.39 30.45 -10.15
C LEU A 166 -36.53 29.43 -10.04
N SER A 167 -36.99 29.11 -8.83
CA SER A 167 -38.10 28.16 -8.61
C SER A 167 -39.48 28.81 -8.68
N GLN A 168 -39.57 30.15 -8.69
CA GLN A 168 -40.82 30.83 -9.01
C GLN A 168 -41.13 30.60 -10.50
N GLY A 169 -42.19 29.83 -10.79
CA GLY A 169 -42.63 29.41 -12.12
C GLY A 169 -43.10 30.54 -13.05
N ASN A 170 -42.36 31.65 -13.11
CA ASN A 170 -42.60 32.74 -14.02
C ASN A 170 -42.24 32.33 -15.46
N PRO A 171 -43.08 32.64 -16.45
CA PRO A 171 -42.81 32.34 -17.86
C PRO A 171 -41.66 33.17 -18.46
N LYS A 172 -41.14 34.16 -17.71
CA LYS A 172 -39.99 34.98 -18.06
C LYS A 172 -38.87 34.68 -17.05
N ALA A 173 -37.67 34.37 -17.53
CA ALA A 173 -36.54 34.06 -16.66
C ALA A 173 -36.30 35.21 -15.66
N PRO A 174 -36.27 34.93 -14.34
CA PRO A 174 -36.03 35.95 -13.33
C PRO A 174 -34.60 36.48 -13.48
N ASP A 175 -34.42 37.78 -13.27
CA ASP A 175 -33.11 38.43 -13.33
C ASP A 175 -32.27 38.06 -12.10
N THR A 176 -31.25 37.21 -12.27
CA THR A 176 -30.32 36.80 -11.21
C THR A 176 -28.98 37.52 -11.28
N SER A 177 -28.80 38.48 -12.20
CA SER A 177 -27.50 39.10 -12.50
C SER A 177 -26.83 39.73 -11.28
N GLN A 178 -27.62 40.38 -10.41
CA GLN A 178 -27.12 40.99 -9.18
C GLN A 178 -26.63 39.95 -8.17
N LEU A 179 -27.40 38.87 -7.97
CA LEU A 179 -26.99 37.77 -7.08
C LEU A 179 -25.74 37.06 -7.60
N ASP A 180 -25.64 36.90 -8.92
CA ASP A 180 -24.48 36.30 -9.57
C ASP A 180 -23.21 37.14 -9.37
N GLY A 181 -23.33 38.46 -9.48
CA GLY A 181 -22.25 39.39 -9.15
C GLY A 181 -21.81 39.29 -7.69
N GLN A 182 -22.76 39.24 -6.75
CA GLN A 182 -22.47 39.13 -5.32
C GLN A 182 -21.80 37.79 -4.95
N ILE A 183 -22.27 36.68 -5.51
CA ILE A 183 -21.67 35.35 -5.31
C ILE A 183 -20.23 35.32 -5.83
N LYS A 184 -19.98 35.91 -7.01
CA LYS A 184 -18.63 35.98 -7.58
C LYS A 184 -17.67 36.76 -6.69
N THR A 185 -18.10 37.91 -6.17
CA THR A 185 -17.30 38.71 -5.23
C THR A 185 -17.00 37.95 -3.95
N LEU A 186 -17.99 37.25 -3.38
CA LEU A 186 -17.77 36.40 -2.19
C LEU A 186 -16.77 35.25 -2.48
N ASP A 187 -16.79 34.69 -3.68
CA ASP A 187 -15.84 33.65 -4.08
C ASP A 187 -14.41 34.16 -4.20
N GLU A 188 -14.24 35.40 -4.69
CA GLU A 188 -12.94 36.07 -4.70
C GLU A 188 -12.46 36.35 -3.27
N GLN A 189 -13.36 36.81 -2.37
CA GLN A 189 -13.04 37.03 -0.96
C GLN A 189 -12.67 35.72 -0.24
N LEU A 190 -13.41 34.63 -0.47
CA LEU A 190 -13.12 33.31 0.10
C LEU A 190 -11.76 32.75 -0.34
N ARG A 191 -11.33 33.07 -1.56
CA ARG A 191 -10.00 32.70 -2.07
C ARG A 191 -8.88 33.57 -1.49
N ALA A 192 -9.21 34.78 -1.04
CA ALA A 192 -8.25 35.72 -0.46
C ALA A 192 -7.97 35.45 1.03
N VAL A 193 -8.87 34.75 1.74
CA VAL A 193 -8.63 34.27 3.10
C VAL A 193 -7.57 33.15 3.06
N LYS A 194 -6.47 33.32 3.79
CA LYS A 194 -5.30 32.44 3.77
C LYS A 194 -5.39 31.32 4.79
#